data_AF-A0A9W4KGH0-F1
#
_entry.id   AF-A0A9W4KGH0-F1
#
_cell.length_a   1.000
_cell.length_b   1.000
_cell.length_c   1.000
_cell.angle_alpha   90.00
_cell.angle_beta   90.00
_cell.angle_gamma   90.00
#
_symmetry.space_group_name_H-M   'P 1'
#
loop_
_entity.id
_entity.type
_entity.pdbx_description
1 polymer ?
#
loop_
_entity_poly.entity_id
_entity_poly.type
_entity_poly.pdbx_seq_one_letter_code
_entity_poly.pdbx_strand_id
1 'polypeptide(L)'
;MREVGGEYVEALLRDVQGNPPSVPFFSSVTGTGKPEQVALDAKYWQRNLESPVLFKTAIAAVLDQIENVTFLEIGPHPALAGPVRQIMTQASSSAPYIGVMERGSDCVETFLIALGKLFELNVSIDFV
;
A
#
# COMPACT_ATOMS: atom_id res chain seq x y z
N MET A 1 -18.18 -3.24 11.35
CA MET A 1 -18.62 -2.00 10.68
C MET A 1 -19.82 -2.19 9.73
N ARG A 2 -20.40 -3.39 9.58
CA ARG A 2 -21.57 -3.59 8.68
C ARG A 2 -22.78 -2.73 9.07
N GLU A 3 -22.97 -2.48 10.36
CA GLU A 3 -24.05 -1.65 10.89
C GLU A 3 -24.04 -0.21 10.34
N VAL A 4 -22.86 0.34 10.04
CA VAL A 4 -22.69 1.71 9.51
C VAL A 4 -22.38 1.75 8.01
N GLY A 5 -22.29 0.59 7.35
CA GLY A 5 -21.86 0.52 5.95
C GLY A 5 -22.83 1.18 4.97
N GLY A 6 -24.13 1.15 5.28
CA GLY A 6 -25.17 1.85 4.50
C GLY A 6 -24.98 3.36 4.52
N GLU A 7 -24.95 3.96 5.71
CA GLU A 7 -24.71 5.40 5.91
C GLU A 7 -23.37 5.84 5.30
N TYR A 8 -22.34 5.01 5.45
CA TYR A 8 -21.02 5.26 4.85
C TYR A 8 -21.09 5.34 3.33
N VAL A 9 -21.76 4.39 2.66
CA VAL A 9 -21.86 4.41 1.19
C VAL A 9 -22.66 5.61 0.70
N GLU A 10 -23.76 5.96 1.39
CA GLU A 10 -24.60 7.11 1.05
C GLU A 10 -23.83 8.42 1.14
N ALA A 11 -22.99 8.57 2.18
CA ALA A 11 -22.11 9.72 2.32
C ALA A 11 -21.09 9.83 1.18
N LEU A 12 -20.54 8.71 0.71
CA LEU A 12 -19.55 8.70 -0.36
C LEU A 12 -20.13 8.94 -1.76
N LEU A 13 -21.39 8.54 -2.02
CA LEU A 13 -22.00 8.65 -3.35
C LEU A 13 -22.05 10.07 -3.92
N ARG A 14 -21.97 11.10 -3.06
CA ARG A 14 -22.00 12.50 -3.50
C ARG A 14 -20.67 12.95 -4.09
N ASP A 15 -19.56 12.55 -3.49
CA ASP A 15 -18.24 13.16 -3.73
C ASP A 15 -17.19 12.18 -4.28
N VAL A 16 -17.40 10.86 -4.13
CA VAL A 16 -16.44 9.84 -4.57
C VAL A 16 -16.82 9.28 -5.93
N GLN A 17 -16.09 9.71 -6.96
CA GLN A 17 -16.08 9.09 -8.28
C GLN A 17 -14.84 8.21 -8.42
N GLY A 18 -15.02 6.92 -8.16
CA GLY A 18 -13.93 5.95 -8.28
C GLY A 18 -13.57 5.68 -9.74
N ASN A 19 -12.29 5.79 -10.08
CA ASN A 19 -11.76 5.37 -11.37
C ASN A 19 -10.92 4.10 -11.20
N PRO A 20 -10.79 3.27 -12.26
CA PRO A 20 -9.79 2.22 -12.27
C PRO A 20 -8.37 2.79 -12.04
N PRO A 21 -7.52 2.08 -11.30
CA PRO A 21 -6.17 2.54 -11.00
C PRO A 21 -5.27 2.52 -12.24
N SER A 22 -4.52 3.59 -12.47
CA SER A 22 -3.58 3.73 -13.59
C SER A 22 -2.27 2.93 -13.41
N VAL A 23 -2.02 2.43 -12.20
CA VAL A 23 -0.88 1.58 -11.83
C VAL A 23 -1.38 0.27 -11.22
N PRO A 24 -0.59 -0.82 -11.23
CA PRO A 24 -1.00 -2.09 -10.63
C PRO A 24 -1.46 -1.92 -9.17
N PHE A 25 -2.71 -2.28 -8.90
CA PHE A 25 -3.32 -2.13 -7.58
C PHE A 25 -3.63 -3.49 -6.97
N PHE A 26 -2.88 -3.88 -5.94
CA PHE A 26 -3.09 -5.12 -5.20
C PHE A 26 -4.02 -4.84 -4.02
N SER A 27 -5.31 -5.14 -4.17
CA SER A 27 -6.30 -4.89 -3.13
C SER A 27 -6.11 -5.82 -1.93
N SER A 28 -6.07 -5.25 -0.73
CA SER A 28 -6.16 -5.99 0.54
C SER A 28 -7.61 -6.36 0.91
N VAL A 29 -8.60 -6.06 0.07
CA VAL A 29 -10.02 -6.33 0.36
C VAL A 29 -10.48 -7.62 -0.30
N THR A 30 -10.14 -7.80 -1.57
CA THR A 30 -10.68 -8.85 -2.43
C THR A 30 -9.93 -10.17 -2.30
N GLY A 31 -8.64 -10.13 -1.94
CA GLY A 31 -7.80 -11.32 -1.79
C GLY A 31 -7.55 -12.06 -3.09
N THR A 32 -7.73 -11.42 -4.25
CA THR A 32 -7.56 -12.02 -5.58
C THR A 32 -6.12 -12.45 -5.85
N GLY A 33 -5.15 -11.86 -5.15
CA GLY A 33 -3.74 -12.09 -5.34
C GLY A 33 -3.24 -11.60 -6.71
N LYS A 34 -3.96 -10.67 -7.34
CA LYS A 34 -3.61 -10.11 -8.65
C LYS A 34 -3.87 -8.60 -8.64
N PRO A 35 -3.19 -7.81 -9.49
CA PRO A 35 -3.52 -6.41 -9.64
C PRO A 35 -4.92 -6.26 -10.26
N GLU A 36 -5.70 -5.33 -9.74
CA GLU A 36 -7.08 -5.11 -10.16
C GLU A 36 -7.24 -3.80 -10.93
N GLN A 37 -8.16 -3.84 -11.91
CA GLN A 37 -8.57 -2.71 -12.76
C GLN A 37 -10.03 -2.33 -12.51
N VAL A 38 -10.48 -2.47 -11.25
CA VAL A 38 -11.84 -2.14 -10.83
C VAL A 38 -11.92 -0.70 -10.35
N ALA A 39 -13.06 -0.06 -10.58
CA ALA A 39 -13.32 1.27 -10.04
C ALA A 39 -13.30 1.23 -8.50
N LEU A 40 -12.52 2.14 -7.90
CA LEU A 40 -12.46 2.31 -6.44
C LEU A 40 -13.62 3.21 -5.96
N ASP A 41 -14.85 2.77 -6.24
CA ASP A 41 -16.09 3.49 -6.00
C ASP A 41 -16.56 3.38 -4.53
N ALA A 42 -17.68 4.05 -4.22
CA ALA A 42 -18.27 4.00 -2.89
C ALA A 42 -18.53 2.56 -2.40
N LYS A 43 -18.93 1.64 -3.30
CA LYS A 43 -19.20 0.23 -2.95
C LYS A 43 -17.92 -0.53 -2.64
N TYR A 44 -16.82 -0.25 -3.35
CA TYR A 44 -15.50 -0.76 -3.00
C TYR A 44 -15.10 -0.32 -1.59
N TRP A 45 -15.24 0.98 -1.28
CA TRP A 45 -14.88 1.51 0.04
C TRP A 45 -15.78 0.98 1.16
N GLN A 46 -17.08 0.81 0.91
CA GLN A 46 -17.97 0.11 1.85
C GLN A 46 -17.44 -1.32 2.13
N ARG A 47 -17.05 -2.04 1.08
CA ARG A 47 -16.50 -3.39 1.24
C ARG A 47 -15.18 -3.37 2.01
N ASN A 48 -14.31 -2.40 1.75
CA ASN A 48 -13.06 -2.22 2.49
C ASN A 48 -13.33 -2.01 3.99
N LEU A 49 -14.33 -1.19 4.33
CA LEU A 49 -14.75 -0.94 5.71
C LEU A 49 -15.31 -2.19 6.41
N GLU A 50 -16.05 -3.03 5.67
CA GLU A 50 -16.77 -4.18 6.23
C GLU A 50 -15.97 -5.50 6.23
N SER A 51 -14.91 -5.58 5.43
CA SER A 51 -14.12 -6.80 5.20
C SER A 51 -12.80 -6.77 5.98
N PRO A 52 -12.23 -7.94 6.32
CA PRO A 52 -10.89 -7.99 6.90
C PRO A 52 -9.84 -7.47 5.93
N VAL A 53 -8.76 -6.90 6.46
CA VAL A 53 -7.60 -6.45 5.68
C VAL A 53 -6.69 -7.63 5.39
N LEU A 54 -6.70 -8.14 4.16
CA LEU A 54 -5.89 -9.26 3.66
C LEU A 54 -4.48 -8.81 3.25
N PHE A 55 -3.79 -8.10 4.15
CA PHE A 55 -2.49 -7.48 3.88
C PHE A 55 -1.41 -8.48 3.45
N LYS A 56 -1.33 -9.62 4.15
CA LYS A 56 -0.38 -10.70 3.81
C LYS A 56 -0.56 -11.18 2.37
N THR A 57 -1.80 -11.39 1.94
CA THR A 57 -2.12 -11.86 0.58
C THR A 57 -1.66 -10.84 -0.46
N ALA A 58 -1.92 -9.55 -0.23
CA ALA A 58 -1.52 -8.49 -1.15
C ALA A 58 0.02 -8.37 -1.28
N ILE A 59 0.75 -8.36 -0.17
CA ILE A 59 2.22 -8.27 -0.18
C ILE A 59 2.85 -9.52 -0.79
N ALA A 60 2.36 -10.72 -0.46
CA ALA A 60 2.85 -11.95 -1.05
C ALA A 60 2.64 -11.98 -2.57
N ALA A 61 1.50 -11.49 -3.06
CA ALA A 61 1.22 -11.37 -4.49
C ALA A 61 2.18 -10.39 -5.19
N VAL A 62 2.52 -9.27 -4.55
CA VAL A 62 3.54 -8.34 -5.08
C VAL A 62 4.90 -9.00 -5.17
N LEU A 63 5.32 -9.73 -4.12
CA LEU A 63 6.61 -10.45 -4.10
C LEU A 63 6.70 -11.54 -5.18
N ASP A 64 5.58 -12.18 -5.50
CA ASP A 64 5.50 -13.25 -6.52
C ASP A 64 5.47 -12.71 -7.95
N GLN A 65 4.84 -11.55 -8.18
CA GLN A 65 4.57 -11.02 -9.53
C GLN A 65 5.48 -9.87 -9.97
N ILE A 66 6.13 -9.17 -9.03
CA ILE A 66 6.99 -8.03 -9.33
C ILE A 66 8.45 -8.38 -9.00
N GLU A 67 9.24 -8.59 -10.04
CA GLU A 67 10.68 -8.81 -9.90
C GLU A 67 11.38 -7.55 -9.39
N ASN A 68 12.40 -7.74 -8.54
CA ASN A 68 13.23 -6.66 -7.99
C ASN A 68 12.44 -5.53 -7.29
N VAL A 69 11.29 -5.86 -6.71
CA VAL A 69 10.45 -4.88 -6.01
C VAL A 69 11.16 -4.27 -4.80
N THR A 70 10.96 -2.96 -4.62
CA THR A 70 11.32 -2.23 -3.40
C THR A 70 10.04 -1.69 -2.76
N PHE A 71 9.87 -1.91 -1.46
CA PHE A 71 8.72 -1.39 -0.72
C PHE A 71 9.03 -0.04 -0.11
N LEU A 72 8.19 0.94 -0.40
CA LEU A 72 8.23 2.27 0.18
C LEU A 72 6.94 2.53 0.96
N GLU A 73 7.05 2.71 2.28
CA GLU A 73 5.91 3.04 3.13
C GLU A 73 5.72 4.55 3.25
N ILE A 74 4.58 5.02 2.77
CA ILE A 74 4.15 6.41 2.90
C ILE A 74 3.30 6.55 4.16
N GLY A 75 3.86 7.15 5.20
CA GLY A 75 3.16 7.38 6.46
C GLY A 75 4.08 8.02 7.50
N PRO A 76 3.52 8.50 8.63
CA PRO A 76 4.26 9.26 9.64
C PRO A 76 5.31 8.46 10.43
N HIS A 77 5.32 7.12 10.30
CA HIS A 77 6.26 6.19 10.91
C HIS A 77 6.13 4.81 10.24
N PRO A 78 7.22 4.01 10.10
CA PRO A 78 7.23 2.68 9.47
C PRO A 78 6.49 1.59 10.29
N ALA A 79 5.18 1.71 10.43
CA ALA A 79 4.36 0.79 11.23
C ALA A 79 4.20 -0.60 10.58
N LEU A 80 4.28 -0.71 9.25
CA LEU A 80 4.11 -2.01 8.56
C LEU A 80 5.43 -2.78 8.40
N ALA A 81 6.57 -2.24 8.85
CA ALA A 81 7.89 -2.85 8.70
C ALA A 81 7.97 -4.27 9.28
N GLY A 82 7.43 -4.46 10.49
CA GLY A 82 7.39 -5.76 11.16
C GLY A 82 6.59 -6.80 10.37
N PRO A 83 5.30 -6.55 10.07
CA PRO A 83 4.47 -7.43 9.26
C PRO A 83 5.08 -7.74 7.87
N VAL A 84 5.58 -6.74 7.15
CA VAL A 84 6.20 -6.94 5.83
C VAL A 84 7.43 -7.84 5.93
N ARG A 85 8.30 -7.64 6.92
CA ARG A 85 9.48 -8.50 7.15
C ARG A 85 9.10 -9.95 7.42
N GLN A 86 8.04 -10.19 8.19
CA GLN A 86 7.52 -11.55 8.44
C GLN A 86 7.04 -12.22 7.14
N ILE A 87 6.35 -11.48 6.28
CA ILE A 87 5.86 -11.98 4.99
C ILE A 87 7.02 -12.29 4.05
N MET A 88 8.00 -11.38 3.95
CA MET A 88 9.22 -11.58 3.16
C MET A 88 10.01 -12.81 3.60
N THR A 89 10.13 -13.03 4.92
CA THR A 89 10.80 -14.21 5.48
C THR A 89 10.11 -15.51 5.04
N GLN A 90 8.77 -15.53 5.02
CA GLN A 90 8.00 -16.69 4.57
C GLN A 90 8.12 -16.92 3.06
N ALA A 91 8.28 -15.85 2.28
CA ALA A 91 8.48 -15.89 0.84
C ALA A 91 9.95 -16.07 0.42
N SER A 92 10.88 -16.25 1.38
CA SER A 92 12.33 -16.28 1.13
C SER A 92 12.83 -15.07 0.32
N SER A 93 12.20 -13.91 0.49
CA SER A 93 12.54 -12.66 -0.19
C SER A 93 13.40 -11.76 0.70
N SER A 94 14.34 -11.06 0.07
CA SER A 94 15.17 -10.02 0.68
C SER A 94 14.88 -8.63 0.08
N ALA A 95 13.68 -8.43 -0.47
CA ALA A 95 13.28 -7.16 -1.07
C ALA A 95 13.46 -5.99 -0.07
N PRO A 96 14.02 -4.85 -0.50
CA PRO A 96 14.21 -3.70 0.39
C PRO A 96 12.87 -3.14 0.89
N TYR A 97 12.88 -2.62 2.12
CA TYR A 97 11.76 -1.91 2.73
C TYR A 97 12.24 -0.60 3.33
N ILE A 98 11.61 0.51 2.95
CA ILE A 98 11.98 1.88 3.33
C ILE A 98 10.73 2.58 3.86
N GLY A 99 10.80 3.15 5.07
CA GLY A 99 9.79 4.10 5.57
C GLY A 99 10.16 5.53 5.19
N VAL A 100 9.17 6.33 4.79
CA VAL A 100 9.39 7.72 4.37
C VAL A 100 9.51 8.71 5.52
N MET A 101 8.80 8.48 6.62
CA MET A 101 8.85 9.37 7.79
C MET A 101 9.09 8.58 9.08
N GLU A 102 9.56 9.29 10.10
CA GLU A 102 9.77 8.72 11.43
C GLU A 102 9.19 9.66 12.50
N ARG A 103 8.39 9.09 13.41
CA ARG A 103 7.78 9.80 14.52
C ARG A 103 8.85 10.49 15.39
N GLY A 104 8.69 11.80 15.58
CA GLY A 104 9.56 12.60 16.44
C GLY A 104 10.81 13.13 15.74
N SER A 105 10.96 12.84 14.44
CA SER A 105 12.06 13.34 13.60
C SER A 105 11.56 14.44 12.65
N ASP A 106 12.49 15.22 12.11
CA ASP A 106 12.18 16.20 11.06
C ASP A 106 11.74 15.49 9.78
N CYS A 107 10.58 15.87 9.23
CA CYS A 107 10.00 15.18 8.09
C CYS A 107 10.77 15.38 6.79
N VAL A 108 11.42 16.54 6.60
CA VAL A 108 12.22 16.85 5.42
C VAL A 108 13.49 16.02 5.46
N GLU A 109 14.15 15.94 6.62
CA GLU A 109 15.32 15.09 6.82
C GLU A 109 15.01 13.61 6.56
N THR A 110 13.94 13.06 7.16
CA THR A 110 13.59 11.65 6.96
C THR A 110 13.21 11.34 5.52
N PHE A 111 12.53 12.28 4.84
CA PHE A 111 12.16 12.14 3.44
C PHE A 111 13.41 12.11 2.53
N LEU A 112 14.37 13.03 2.74
CA LEU A 112 15.63 13.06 2.00
C LEU A 112 16.47 11.80 2.24
N ILE A 113 16.47 11.27 3.48
CA ILE A 113 17.10 9.98 3.79
C ILE A 113 16.44 8.84 3.01
N ALA A 114 15.10 8.80 2.93
CA ALA A 114 14.38 7.79 2.15
C ALA A 114 14.71 7.88 0.66
N LEU A 115 14.80 9.09 0.10
CA LEU A 115 15.27 9.30 -1.28
C LEU A 115 16.70 8.82 -1.50
N GLY A 116 17.61 9.09 -0.57
CA GLY A 116 18.99 8.60 -0.62
C GLY A 116 19.05 7.07 -0.67
N LYS A 117 18.24 6.39 0.15
CA LYS A 117 18.14 4.92 0.13
C LYS A 117 17.60 4.39 -1.20
N LEU A 118 16.60 5.04 -1.79
CA LEU A 118 16.07 4.66 -3.11
C LEU A 118 17.14 4.84 -4.20
N PHE A 119 17.94 5.92 -4.12
CA PHE A 119 19.05 6.16 -5.02
C PHE A 119 20.13 5.08 -4.92
N GLU A 120 20.51 4.67 -3.70
CA GLU A 120 21.47 3.56 -3.46
C GLU A 120 20.99 2.22 -4.05
N LEU A 121 19.67 2.02 -4.13
CA LEU A 121 19.05 0.85 -4.74
C LEU A 121 18.90 0.94 -6.26
N ASN A 122 19.40 2.01 -6.89
CA ASN A 122 19.26 2.31 -8.32
C ASN A 122 17.79 2.42 -8.78
N VAL A 123 16.89 2.83 -7.89
CA VAL A 123 15.51 3.17 -8.28
C VAL A 123 15.56 4.44 -9.13
N SER A 124 14.86 4.44 -10.26
CA SER A 124 14.76 5.62 -11.13
C SER A 124 14.00 6.72 -10.41
N ILE A 125 14.67 7.84 -10.16
CA ILE A 125 14.12 9.04 -9.53
C ILE A 125 14.34 10.20 -10.50
N ASP A 126 13.27 10.95 -10.76
CA ASP A 126 13.35 12.20 -11.51
C ASP A 126 13.66 13.35 -10.55
N PHE A 127 14.81 13.99 -10.74
CA PHE A 127 15.29 15.12 -9.93
C PHE A 127 15.13 16.47 -10.64
N VAL A 128 14.51 16.48 -11.83
CA VAL A 128 14.51 17.59 -12.78
C VAL A 128 13.19 18.36 -12.77
#